data_AF-A0A139LEV5-F1
#
_entry.id   AF-A0A139LEV5-F1
#
_cell.length_a   1.000
_cell.length_b   1.000
_cell.length_c   1.000
_cell.angle_alpha   90.00
_cell.angle_beta   90.00
_cell.angle_gamma   90.00
#
_symmetry.space_group_name_H-M   'P 1'
#
loop_
_entity.id
_entity.type
_entity.pdbx_description
1 polymer ?
#
loop_
_entity_poly.entity_id
_entity_poly.type
_entity_poly.pdbx_seq_one_letter_code
_entity_poly.pdbx_strand_id
1 'polypeptide(L)'
;MDAGQCPYFRSTVKLRYAWGISTLFDNIPYKKALLLKGMIRTLFPKPTYYRILHKERGLSPAEQAEIAGLFAQACITETPAFDSYTEEYDWGGYHVPKAVNSL
;
A
#
# COMPACT_ATOMS: atom_id res chain seq x y z
N MET A 1 12.02 35.02 -7.45
CA MET A 1 10.56 35.19 -7.35
C MET A 1 9.98 33.82 -7.05
N ASP A 2 9.69 33.57 -5.79
CA ASP A 2 9.12 32.30 -5.34
C ASP A 2 7.61 32.38 -5.56
N ALA A 3 7.16 31.96 -6.74
CA ALA A 3 5.74 31.80 -7.04
C ALA A 3 5.24 30.63 -6.20
N GLY A 4 4.94 30.95 -4.94
CA GLY A 4 4.61 30.02 -3.89
C GLY A 4 3.62 28.96 -4.34
N GLN A 5 3.94 27.72 -4.00
CA GLN A 5 3.01 26.61 -4.05
C GLN A 5 1.70 27.04 -3.40
N CYS A 6 0.67 27.18 -4.24
CA CYS A 6 -0.66 27.52 -3.78
C CYS A 6 -1.10 26.46 -2.76
N PRO A 7 -1.45 26.83 -1.51
CA PRO A 7 -1.78 25.87 -0.46
C PRO A 7 -3.05 25.06 -0.76
N TYR A 8 -3.82 25.47 -1.77
CA TYR A 8 -5.03 24.77 -2.23
C TYR A 8 -4.81 23.97 -3.53
N PHE A 9 -3.63 24.05 -4.15
CA PHE A 9 -3.37 23.30 -5.37
C PHE A 9 -3.37 21.80 -5.06
N ARG A 10 -4.28 21.07 -5.71
CA ARG A 10 -4.34 19.61 -5.67
C ARG A 10 -3.97 19.07 -7.03
N SER A 11 -3.07 18.09 -7.05
CA SER A 11 -2.65 17.45 -8.29
C SER A 11 -3.83 16.73 -8.95
N THR A 12 -3.93 16.85 -10.26
CA THR A 12 -4.84 16.08 -11.11
C THR A 12 -4.20 14.76 -11.57
N VAL A 13 -3.03 14.40 -11.04
CA VAL A 13 -2.40 13.10 -11.31
C VAL A 13 -3.04 12.05 -10.42
N LYS A 14 -3.55 10.98 -11.04
CA LYS A 14 -4.01 9.80 -10.31
C LYS A 14 -2.80 8.98 -9.87
N LEU A 15 -2.84 8.52 -8.63
CA LEU A 15 -1.90 7.56 -8.07
C LEU A 15 -2.50 6.16 -8.08
N ARG A 16 -1.64 5.16 -8.26
CA ARG A 16 -2.03 3.76 -8.22
C ARG A 16 -1.94 3.24 -6.79
N TYR A 17 -3.07 3.06 -6.13
CA TYR A 17 -3.15 2.46 -4.80
C TYR A 17 -3.26 0.94 -4.91
N ALA A 18 -2.66 0.23 -3.96
CA ALA A 18 -2.72 -1.22 -3.85
C ALA A 18 -3.61 -1.64 -2.68
N TRP A 19 -4.27 -2.79 -2.79
CA TRP A 19 -5.22 -3.27 -1.80
C TRP A 19 -4.95 -4.72 -1.45
N GLY A 20 -4.91 -5.01 -0.15
CA GLY A 20 -4.64 -6.34 0.37
C GLY A 20 -3.19 -6.76 0.20
N ILE A 21 -2.73 -7.60 1.12
CA ILE A 21 -1.33 -8.04 1.21
C ILE A 21 -1.21 -9.57 1.23
N SER A 22 -2.30 -10.29 0.96
CA SER A 22 -2.33 -11.75 1.05
C SER A 22 -1.46 -12.38 -0.03
N THR A 23 -1.59 -11.87 -1.25
CA THR A 23 -0.87 -12.34 -2.45
C THR A 23 0.64 -12.08 -2.43
N LEU A 24 1.12 -11.21 -1.52
CA LEU A 24 2.55 -10.95 -1.35
C LEU A 24 3.34 -12.23 -1.04
N PHE A 25 2.68 -13.22 -0.42
CA PHE A 25 3.35 -14.39 0.15
C PHE A 25 3.21 -15.66 -0.71
N ASP A 26 2.44 -15.63 -1.79
CA ASP A 26 2.03 -16.84 -2.53
C ASP A 26 3.21 -17.59 -3.16
N ASN A 27 4.21 -16.84 -3.65
CA ASN A 27 5.37 -17.40 -4.38
C ASN A 27 6.65 -17.36 -3.55
N ILE A 28 6.56 -17.24 -2.22
CA ILE A 28 7.72 -17.07 -1.34
C ILE A 28 7.91 -18.33 -0.47
N PRO A 29 9.14 -18.85 -0.30
CA PRO A 29 9.41 -19.93 0.63
C PRO A 29 8.92 -19.62 2.04
N TYR A 30 8.27 -20.59 2.70
CA TYR A 30 7.56 -20.39 3.98
C TYR A 30 8.35 -19.61 5.04
N LYS A 31 9.63 -19.93 5.24
CA LYS A 31 10.49 -19.24 6.23
C LYS A 31 10.68 -17.76 5.90
N LYS A 32 10.90 -17.42 4.62
CA LYS A 32 11.00 -16.03 4.15
C LYS A 32 9.66 -15.32 4.25
N ALA A 33 8.56 -16.00 3.94
CA ALA A 33 7.22 -15.45 4.09
C ALA A 33 6.90 -15.11 5.55
N LEU A 34 7.29 -15.96 6.51
CA LEU A 34 7.10 -15.68 7.95
C LEU A 34 7.92 -14.47 8.42
N LEU A 35 9.18 -14.37 7.98
CA LEU A 35 10.03 -13.21 8.25
C LEU A 35 9.40 -11.93 7.69
N LEU A 36 9.02 -11.94 6.42
CA LEU A 36 8.43 -10.80 5.72
C LEU A 36 7.10 -10.36 6.37
N LYS A 37 6.25 -11.30 6.79
CA LYS A 37 5.03 -11.00 7.57
C LYS A 37 5.35 -10.23 8.86
N GLY A 38 6.40 -10.62 9.57
CA GLY A 38 6.87 -9.93 10.76
C GLY A 38 7.29 -8.49 10.46
N MET A 39 8.08 -8.29 9.41
CA MET A 39 8.58 -6.97 8.98
C MET A 39 7.44 -6.04 8.54
N ILE A 40 6.50 -6.53 7.74
CA ILE A 40 5.33 -5.73 7.29
C ILE A 40 4.44 -5.37 8.50
N ARG A 41 4.29 -6.27 9.48
CA ARG A 41 3.51 -5.98 10.69
C ARG A 41 4.12 -4.85 11.53
N THR A 42 5.44 -4.66 11.47
CA THR A 42 6.11 -3.56 12.18
C THR A 42 6.10 -2.24 11.41
N LEU A 43 5.81 -2.26 10.11
CA LEU A 43 5.77 -1.06 9.26
C LEU A 43 4.60 -0.13 9.62
N PHE A 44 3.49 -0.71 10.09
CA PHE A 44 2.26 0.03 10.37
C PHE A 44 1.83 -0.12 11.82
N PRO A 45 1.16 0.90 12.40
CA PRO A 45 0.41 0.71 13.63
C PRO A 45 -0.61 -0.42 13.48
N LYS A 46 -0.81 -1.19 14.56
CA LYS A 46 -1.76 -2.32 14.59
C LYS A 46 -3.13 -2.03 13.94
N PRO A 47 -3.85 -0.94 14.27
CA PRO A 47 -5.15 -0.68 13.63
C PRO A 47 -5.03 -0.49 12.12
N THR A 48 -4.01 0.24 11.67
CA THR A 48 -3.75 0.48 10.25
C THR A 48 -3.45 -0.81 9.49
N TYR A 49 -2.63 -1.69 10.08
CA TYR A 49 -2.30 -3.00 9.52
C TYR A 49 -3.57 -3.83 9.26
N TYR A 50 -4.49 -3.90 10.22
CA TYR A 50 -5.73 -4.66 10.05
C TYR A 50 -6.68 -4.04 9.02
N ARG A 51 -6.75 -2.70 8.93
CA ARG A 51 -7.52 -2.02 7.87
C ARG A 51 -6.98 -2.34 6.47
N ILE A 52 -5.66 -2.44 6.31
CA ILE A 52 -5.04 -2.89 5.06
C ILE A 52 -5.40 -4.36 4.78
N LEU A 53 -5.29 -5.23 5.79
CA LEU A 53 -5.60 -6.66 5.68
C LEU A 53 -7.07 -6.89 5.24
N HIS A 54 -8.00 -6.13 5.81
CA HIS A 54 -9.42 -6.17 5.46
C HIS A 54 -9.79 -5.32 4.23
N LYS A 55 -8.80 -4.73 3.54
CA LYS A 55 -8.99 -3.90 2.35
C LYS A 55 -9.93 -2.70 2.59
N GLU A 56 -9.91 -2.16 3.80
CA GLU A 56 -10.60 -0.92 4.21
C GLU A 56 -9.72 0.32 3.99
N ARG A 57 -8.41 0.12 3.82
CA ARG A 57 -7.43 1.17 3.49
C ARG A 57 -6.47 0.66 2.43
N GLY A 58 -6.32 1.41 1.34
CA GLY A 58 -5.32 1.16 0.31
C GLY A 58 -3.92 1.60 0.74
N LEU A 59 -2.91 0.99 0.14
CA LEU A 59 -1.50 1.33 0.27
C LEU A 59 -1.13 2.36 -0.80
N SER A 60 -0.61 3.50 -0.38
CA SER A 60 -0.07 4.52 -1.27
C SER A 60 1.14 4.01 -2.05
N PRO A 61 1.52 4.64 -3.17
CA PRO A 61 2.76 4.28 -3.89
C PRO A 61 4.02 4.32 -3.01
N ALA A 62 4.08 5.24 -2.04
CA ALA A 62 5.18 5.30 -1.08
C ALA A 62 5.22 4.07 -0.17
N GLU A 63 4.08 3.69 0.43
CA GLU A 63 3.98 2.49 1.27
C GLU A 63 4.24 1.20 0.45
N GLN A 64 3.85 1.16 -0.82
CA GLN A 64 4.18 0.06 -1.73
C GLN A 64 5.69 -0.05 -1.94
N ALA A 65 6.38 1.08 -2.10
CA ALA A 65 7.84 1.12 -2.24
C ALA A 65 8.55 0.70 -0.95
N GLU A 66 8.02 1.06 0.22
CA GLU A 66 8.53 0.58 1.52
C GLU A 66 8.42 -0.94 1.63
N ILE A 67 7.28 -1.52 1.25
CA ILE A 67 7.10 -2.98 1.21
C ILE A 67 8.08 -3.63 0.21
N ALA A 68 8.28 -3.03 -0.97
CA ALA A 68 9.30 -3.51 -1.92
C ALA A 68 10.72 -3.48 -1.32
N GLY A 69 11.04 -2.47 -0.51
CA GLY A 69 12.27 -2.42 0.26
C GLY A 69 12.43 -3.59 1.23
N LEU A 70 11.34 -4.04 1.87
CA LEU A 70 11.37 -5.22 2.76
C LEU A 70 11.65 -6.52 2.00
N PHE A 71 11.15 -6.66 0.77
CA PHE A 71 11.48 -7.81 -0.09
C PHE A 71 12.99 -7.86 -0.38
N ALA A 72 13.57 -6.73 -0.76
CA ALA A 72 15.00 -6.63 -1.01
C ALA A 72 15.83 -6.96 0.25
N GLN A 73 15.43 -6.43 1.41
CA GLN A 73 16.08 -6.72 2.71
C GLN A 73 16.02 -8.20 3.09
N ALA A 74 14.93 -8.90 2.74
CA ALA A 74 14.77 -10.32 2.98
C ALA A 74 15.40 -11.21 1.89
N CYS A 75 16.16 -10.62 0.95
CA CYS A 75 16.75 -11.29 -0.21
C CYS A 75 15.70 -12.07 -1.02
N ILE A 76 14.54 -11.46 -1.24
CA ILE A 76 13.43 -11.97 -2.06
C ILE A 76 13.52 -11.26 -3.41
N THR A 77 13.66 -12.04 -4.48
CA THR A 77 13.85 -11.52 -5.85
C THR A 77 12.53 -11.31 -6.59
N GLU A 78 11.47 -11.91 -6.07
CA GLU A 78 10.11 -11.76 -6.55
C GLU A 78 9.64 -10.31 -6.38
N THR A 79 8.90 -9.80 -7.35
CA THR A 79 8.29 -8.47 -7.23
C THR A 79 7.06 -8.55 -6.32
N PRO A 80 6.85 -7.60 -5.39
CA PRO A 80 5.65 -7.56 -4.57
C PRO A 80 4.38 -7.51 -5.43
N ALA A 81 3.50 -8.50 -5.29
CA ALA A 81 2.18 -8.52 -5.89
C ALA A 81 1.12 -8.30 -4.79
N PHE A 82 0.24 -7.31 -5.01
CA PHE A 82 -0.88 -7.00 -4.12
C PHE A 82 -2.18 -7.55 -4.69
N ASP A 83 -3.22 -7.70 -3.87
CA ASP A 83 -4.42 -8.42 -4.28
C ASP A 83 -5.22 -7.70 -5.38
N SER A 84 -5.23 -6.37 -5.36
CA SER A 84 -5.87 -5.53 -6.40
C SER A 84 -5.32 -4.10 -6.38
N TYR A 85 -5.61 -3.32 -7.43
CA TYR A 85 -5.18 -1.92 -7.55
C TYR A 85 -6.33 -1.00 -7.95
N THR A 86 -6.27 0.27 -7.54
CA THR A 86 -7.16 1.35 -7.99
C THR A 86 -6.35 2.58 -8.41
N GLU A 87 -6.92 3.41 -9.28
CA GLU A 87 -6.34 4.70 -9.66
C GLU A 87 -7.14 5.84 -9.01
N GLU A 88 -6.56 6.48 -8.00
CA GLU A 88 -7.23 7.48 -7.16
C GLU A 88 -6.40 8.74 -7.06
N TYR A 89 -7.04 9.89 -6.85
CA TYR A 89 -6.31 11.12 -6.62
C TYR A 89 -5.92 11.27 -5.15
N ASP A 90 -4.73 11.82 -4.87
CA ASP A 90 -4.27 12.10 -3.52
C ASP A 90 -4.83 13.43 -3.00
N TRP A 91 -6.07 13.42 -2.51
CA TRP A 91 -6.80 14.63 -2.10
C TRP A 91 -6.75 14.88 -0.59
N GLY A 92 -5.73 14.34 0.10
CA GLY A 92 -5.32 14.78 1.44
C GLY A 92 -6.32 14.55 2.57
N GLY A 93 -6.97 13.38 2.64
CA GLY A 93 -7.74 12.98 3.83
C GLY A 93 -9.04 12.22 3.59
N TYR A 94 -9.52 12.15 2.35
CA TYR A 94 -10.67 11.31 1.99
C TYR A 94 -10.16 10.07 1.26
N HIS A 95 -9.72 9.07 2.02
CA HIS A 95 -9.76 7.71 1.50
C HIS A 95 -11.24 7.37 1.33
N VAL A 96 -11.74 7.52 0.10
CA VAL A 96 -13.09 7.10 -0.24
C VAL A 96 -13.15 5.62 0.13
N PRO A 97 -14.06 5.20 1.04
CA PRO A 97 -14.27 3.79 1.29
C PRO A 97 -14.50 3.13 -0.06
N LYS A 98 -13.84 1.99 -0.28
CA LYS A 98 -14.10 1.14 -1.45
C LYS A 98 -15.59 1.17 -1.72
N ALA A 99 -16.01 1.61 -2.91
CA ALA A 99 -17.40 1.48 -3.30
C ALA A 99 -17.72 -0.01 -3.14
N VAL A 100 -18.41 -0.34 -2.05
CA VAL A 100 -18.98 -1.65 -1.86
C VAL A 100 -19.98 -1.72 -3.00
N ASN A 101 -19.67 -2.53 -4.02
CA ASN A 101 -20.67 -2.99 -4.94
C ASN A 101 -21.67 -3.80 -4.11
N SER A 102 -22.66 -3.11 -3.55
CA SER A 102 -23.87 -3.72 -3.05
C SER A 102 -24.59 -4.27 -4.27
N LEU A 103 -24.51 -5.58 -4.46
CA LEU A 103 -25.51 -6.35 -5.18
C LEU A 103 -26.71 -6.59 -4.25
#